data_AF-A0AAV6SEU5-F1
#
_entry.id   AF-A0AAV6SEU5-F1
#
_cell.length_a   1.000
_cell.length_b   1.000
_cell.length_c   1.000
_cell.angle_alpha   90.00
_cell.angle_beta   90.00
_cell.angle_gamma   90.00
#
_symmetry.space_group_name_H-M   'P 1'
#
loop_
_entity.id
_entity.type
_entity.pdbx_description
1 polymer ?
#
loop_
_entity_poly.entity_id
_entity_poly.type
_entity_poly.pdbx_seq_one_letter_code
_entity_poly.pdbx_strand_id
1 'polypeptide(L)'
;MAAKALRQRSSRRGSRQQDTNSVNVSTEARTPKEDKCDEDTKVTETQRQESVSRGGQVWAPEGSTAFKCLLSARFCAALLSNISDCDETFNYWEPMHFLLYGTGMQTWEYSPVYAIRSYAYLWLHALPAYLHAHVLQTNKVLVFYFVRCVLAFSCCVCELYFYKAVCKKFGLHVGRLMLAFLVLSTGMFCSSAAFLPSSFCMYTTLVAMTGWFQDSTPLAIFGVAAGVIVGWPFSALIGIPVAFDLLVLKRQWKGFIMWSAVALLLLLVPLVAVDSFFYGKVVVAPLNILLYNVFTPHGPDLYGTEPWHFYFVNGILNFNLVFALALLSLPLTALMETLLHRFNVQNLGRPYWLTLSPMYLWMLVFFTRPHKEERFLFPIYPLICLSGAVALSSLQAIMHLWTCTQSFTASPKIPLSTQSLKADQSMCVWAKSGTASPAASCCHTTGSCISSSQSLRGSFLSRTPLLLCPHRSSPII
;
A
#
# COMPACT_ATOMS: atom_id res chain seq x y z
N MET A 1 26.53 -56.14 -24.32
CA MET A 1 25.19 -56.67 -24.65
C MET A 1 24.25 -55.47 -24.60
N ALA A 2 23.66 -54.91 -25.65
CA ALA A 2 23.01 -55.48 -26.85
C ALA A 2 21.72 -56.27 -26.51
N ALA A 3 20.58 -56.09 -27.18
CA ALA A 3 20.10 -54.99 -28.06
C ALA A 3 18.61 -55.20 -28.40
N LYS A 4 17.85 -54.12 -28.68
CA LYS A 4 16.95 -53.92 -29.85
C LYS A 4 15.79 -52.95 -29.59
N ALA A 5 15.33 -52.31 -30.67
CA ALA A 5 14.05 -51.61 -30.80
C ALA A 5 13.33 -52.15 -32.06
N LEU A 6 12.01 -51.94 -32.16
CA LEU A 6 11.11 -51.89 -33.35
C LEU A 6 9.68 -51.68 -32.77
N ARG A 7 8.73 -50.82 -33.21
CA ARG A 7 8.42 -50.00 -34.41
C ARG A 7 7.24 -50.56 -35.24
N GLN A 8 6.20 -49.73 -35.38
CA GLN A 8 5.25 -49.58 -36.52
C GLN A 8 3.93 -50.40 -36.68
N ARG A 9 2.82 -49.62 -36.78
CA ARG A 9 1.77 -49.59 -37.84
C ARG A 9 0.67 -50.70 -37.98
N SER A 10 -0.61 -50.28 -37.84
CA SER A 10 -1.58 -50.05 -38.96
C SER A 10 -3.02 -50.62 -38.85
N SER A 11 -4.03 -49.73 -38.81
CA SER A 11 -5.33 -49.73 -39.55
C SER A 11 -6.31 -50.94 -39.57
N ARG A 12 -7.63 -50.70 -39.43
CA ARG A 12 -8.65 -50.62 -40.55
C ARG A 12 -10.13 -50.85 -40.13
N ARG A 13 -11.01 -49.90 -40.49
CA ARG A 13 -12.46 -49.95 -40.87
C ARG A 13 -12.91 -48.46 -40.96
N GLY A 14 -13.77 -47.95 -41.85
CA GLY A 14 -14.76 -48.51 -42.79
C GLY A 14 -16.10 -47.78 -42.53
N SER A 15 -16.90 -47.26 -43.48
CA SER A 15 -16.87 -47.39 -44.95
C SER A 15 -17.90 -46.46 -45.67
N ARG A 16 -17.62 -46.06 -46.94
CA ARG A 16 -18.58 -45.67 -48.02
C ARG A 16 -19.39 -44.34 -47.83
N GLN A 17 -19.93 -43.66 -48.87
CA GLN A 17 -20.03 -43.95 -50.33
C GLN A 17 -20.18 -42.66 -51.20
N GLN A 18 -19.61 -42.66 -52.44
CA GLN A 18 -20.08 -42.12 -53.76
C GLN A 18 -20.71 -40.69 -53.91
N ASP A 19 -20.67 -39.97 -55.06
CA ASP A 19 -20.27 -40.30 -56.46
C ASP A 19 -19.82 -39.09 -57.35
N THR A 20 -19.49 -39.39 -58.63
CA THR A 20 -19.17 -38.58 -59.86
C THR A 20 -20.09 -37.35 -60.21
N ASN A 21 -19.85 -36.38 -61.12
CA ASN A 21 -18.86 -35.99 -62.19
C ASN A 21 -19.20 -34.55 -62.74
N SER A 22 -18.58 -33.86 -63.74
CA SER A 22 -17.20 -33.72 -64.28
C SER A 22 -17.08 -32.73 -65.51
N VAL A 23 -15.95 -31.99 -65.65
CA VAL A 23 -15.26 -31.56 -66.92
C VAL A 23 -15.78 -30.34 -67.79
N ASN A 24 -14.82 -29.59 -68.39
CA ASN A 24 -14.86 -28.58 -69.50
C ASN A 24 -15.49 -27.17 -69.25
N VAL A 25 -15.13 -26.04 -69.92
CA VAL A 25 -13.92 -25.61 -70.70
C VAL A 25 -13.78 -24.04 -70.69
N SER A 26 -12.84 -23.43 -71.42
CA SER A 26 -12.26 -22.06 -71.27
C SER A 26 -12.97 -20.84 -71.95
N THR A 27 -12.27 -19.67 -71.91
CA THR A 27 -12.49 -18.37 -72.65
C THR A 27 -13.53 -17.41 -72.03
N GLU A 28 -13.38 -16.07 -71.96
CA GLU A 28 -12.37 -15.12 -72.50
C GLU A 28 -12.11 -13.90 -71.55
N ALA A 29 -11.23 -12.95 -71.91
CA ALA A 29 -10.52 -12.03 -70.99
C ALA A 29 -11.00 -10.57 -70.91
N ARG A 30 -10.78 -9.92 -69.74
CA ARG A 30 -10.23 -8.54 -69.62
C ARG A 30 -9.73 -8.18 -68.20
N THR A 31 -8.93 -7.13 -68.10
CA THR A 31 -8.19 -6.61 -66.91
C THR A 31 -8.57 -5.14 -66.62
N PRO A 32 -8.06 -4.42 -65.58
CA PRO A 32 -7.13 -4.79 -64.49
C PRO A 32 -7.52 -4.36 -63.04
N LYS A 33 -6.74 -4.86 -62.06
CA LYS A 33 -6.34 -4.27 -60.75
C LYS A 33 -7.22 -3.19 -60.05
N GLU A 34 -7.62 -3.49 -58.81
CA GLU A 34 -7.46 -2.58 -57.66
C GLU A 34 -7.48 -3.39 -56.36
N ASP A 35 -6.54 -3.16 -55.42
CA ASP A 35 -6.60 -3.73 -54.06
C ASP A 35 -5.51 -3.12 -53.13
N LYS A 36 -5.84 -2.08 -52.35
CA LYS A 36 -5.00 -1.56 -51.25
C LYS A 36 -5.72 -0.56 -50.31
N CYS A 37 -6.72 -0.99 -49.52
CA CYS A 37 -7.50 -0.06 -48.68
C CYS A 37 -7.95 -0.57 -47.30
N ASP A 38 -7.28 -1.58 -46.69
CA ASP A 38 -7.73 -2.22 -45.43
C ASP A 38 -6.86 -1.96 -44.18
N GLU A 39 -5.64 -1.43 -44.30
CA GLU A 39 -4.78 -1.19 -43.11
C GLU A 39 -5.03 0.16 -42.41
N ASP A 40 -5.16 1.26 -43.16
CA ASP A 40 -5.20 2.63 -42.59
C ASP A 40 -6.40 2.89 -41.67
N THR A 41 -7.56 2.29 -41.99
CA THR A 41 -8.78 2.42 -41.16
C THR A 41 -8.56 1.88 -39.75
N LYS A 42 -7.83 0.76 -39.62
CA LYS A 42 -7.62 0.05 -38.35
C LYS A 42 -6.60 0.74 -37.44
N VAL A 43 -5.56 1.33 -38.03
CA VAL A 43 -4.61 2.20 -37.33
C VAL A 43 -5.33 3.47 -36.85
N THR A 44 -6.17 4.06 -37.70
CA THR A 44 -6.91 5.29 -37.39
C THR A 44 -7.89 5.10 -36.24
N GLU A 45 -8.69 4.04 -36.21
CA GLU A 45 -9.61 3.77 -35.08
C GLU A 45 -8.87 3.58 -33.76
N THR A 46 -7.76 2.83 -33.77
CA THR A 46 -6.96 2.55 -32.58
C THR A 46 -6.40 3.85 -31.97
N GLN A 47 -5.80 4.73 -32.79
CA GLN A 47 -5.30 6.04 -32.33
C GLN A 47 -6.44 6.98 -31.92
N ARG A 48 -7.64 6.86 -32.51
CA ARG A 48 -8.81 7.66 -32.16
C ARG A 48 -9.44 7.25 -30.83
N GLN A 49 -9.34 5.97 -30.44
CA GLN A 49 -9.71 5.52 -29.10
C GLN A 49 -8.70 5.99 -28.04
N GLU A 50 -7.39 5.92 -28.29
CA GLU A 50 -6.37 6.38 -27.34
C GLU A 50 -6.42 7.90 -27.07
N SER A 51 -6.73 8.71 -28.08
CA SER A 51 -6.72 10.17 -27.99
C SER A 51 -7.95 10.76 -27.28
N VAL A 52 -9.13 10.12 -27.38
CA VAL A 52 -10.37 10.63 -26.79
C VAL A 52 -10.48 10.37 -25.27
N SER A 53 -9.78 9.38 -24.71
CA SER A 53 -9.90 9.03 -23.28
C SER A 53 -9.06 9.89 -22.32
N ARG A 54 -8.03 10.61 -22.80
CA ARG A 54 -7.02 11.25 -21.93
C ARG A 54 -7.49 12.54 -21.23
N GLY A 55 -8.59 13.15 -21.67
CA GLY A 55 -9.06 14.46 -21.16
C GLY A 55 -9.71 14.46 -19.77
N GLY A 56 -9.92 13.30 -19.14
CA GLY A 56 -10.65 13.20 -17.87
C GLY A 56 -10.16 12.13 -16.89
N GLN A 57 -9.03 11.48 -17.14
CA GLN A 57 -8.49 10.47 -16.22
C GLN A 57 -7.69 11.10 -15.08
N VAL A 58 -8.05 10.72 -13.85
CA VAL A 58 -7.39 11.14 -12.61
C VAL A 58 -6.01 10.46 -12.52
N TRP A 59 -4.97 11.09 -13.09
CA TRP A 59 -3.61 10.55 -13.12
C TRP A 59 -3.09 10.16 -11.73
N ALA A 60 -2.45 9.00 -11.65
CA ALA A 60 -1.66 8.58 -10.50
C ALA A 60 -0.42 7.81 -10.99
N PRO A 61 0.69 7.78 -10.21
CA PRO A 61 1.87 7.02 -10.57
C PRO A 61 1.57 5.53 -10.78
N GLU A 62 2.05 4.96 -11.87
CA GLU A 62 2.02 3.51 -12.05
C GLU A 62 2.78 2.79 -10.90
N GLY A 63 2.42 1.53 -10.64
CA GLY A 63 3.11 0.73 -9.62
C GLY A 63 4.61 0.57 -9.85
N SER A 64 5.07 0.68 -11.11
CA SER A 64 6.49 0.73 -11.51
C SER A 64 7.19 1.99 -11.00
N THR A 65 6.57 3.16 -11.18
CA THR A 65 7.04 4.47 -10.73
C THR A 65 6.93 4.62 -9.22
N ALA A 66 5.79 4.24 -8.63
CA ALA A 66 5.59 4.24 -7.19
C ALA A 66 6.64 3.39 -6.45
N PHE A 67 6.94 2.20 -6.97
CA PHE A 67 7.99 1.34 -6.44
C PHE A 67 9.38 1.99 -6.51
N LYS A 68 9.75 2.62 -7.64
CA LYS A 68 11.03 3.33 -7.77
C LYS A 68 11.17 4.49 -6.78
N CYS A 69 10.12 5.30 -6.63
CA CYS A 69 10.11 6.42 -5.68
C CYS A 69 10.22 5.95 -4.23
N LEU A 70 9.44 4.94 -3.83
CA LEU A 70 9.52 4.34 -2.50
C LEU A 70 10.91 3.71 -2.27
N LEU A 71 11.38 2.85 -3.18
CA LEU A 71 12.67 2.16 -3.04
C LEU A 71 13.84 3.14 -2.90
N SER A 72 13.83 4.23 -3.67
CA SER A 72 14.84 5.30 -3.53
C SER A 72 14.81 5.92 -2.14
N ALA A 73 13.63 6.32 -1.63
CA ALA A 73 13.51 6.92 -0.31
C ALA A 73 13.88 5.94 0.83
N ARG A 74 13.50 4.67 0.70
CA ARG A 74 13.78 3.59 1.65
C ARG A 74 15.26 3.21 1.69
N PHE A 75 15.95 3.16 0.54
CA PHE A 75 17.40 2.92 0.49
C PHE A 75 18.21 4.14 0.97
N CYS A 76 17.76 5.37 0.70
CA CYS A 76 18.33 6.55 1.36
C CYS A 76 18.20 6.45 2.90
N ALA A 77 17.07 5.98 3.43
CA ALA A 77 16.93 5.76 4.87
C ALA A 77 17.87 4.68 5.41
N ALA A 78 17.99 3.53 4.74
CA ALA A 78 18.88 2.44 5.16
C ALA A 78 20.35 2.88 5.29
N LEU A 79 20.81 3.77 4.39
CA LEU A 79 22.20 4.23 4.30
C LEU A 79 22.49 5.52 5.08
N LEU A 80 21.52 6.44 5.21
CA LEU A 80 21.73 7.79 5.74
C LEU A 80 21.01 8.06 7.07
N SER A 81 20.01 7.25 7.45
CA SER A 81 19.40 7.37 8.78
C SER A 81 20.35 6.83 9.84
N ASN A 82 20.56 7.62 10.90
CA ASN A 82 21.13 7.12 12.14
C ASN A 82 20.20 6.09 12.81
N ILE A 83 20.69 5.45 13.86
CA ILE A 83 19.88 4.78 14.86
C ILE A 83 19.59 5.81 15.95
N SER A 84 18.31 6.09 16.21
CA SER A 84 17.85 7.00 17.28
C SER A 84 17.45 6.25 18.55
N ASP A 85 17.22 4.95 18.45
CA ASP A 85 16.62 4.10 19.49
C ASP A 85 17.67 3.20 20.14
N CYS A 86 17.80 3.25 21.46
CA CYS A 86 18.78 2.44 22.19
C CYS A 86 18.43 0.94 22.18
N ASP A 87 17.14 0.61 22.10
CA ASP A 87 16.65 -0.77 22.04
C ASP A 87 16.98 -1.41 20.69
N GLU A 88 16.90 -0.67 19.57
CA GLU A 88 17.37 -1.13 18.25
C GLU A 88 18.82 -1.66 18.37
N THR A 89 19.68 -0.91 19.07
CA THR A 89 21.08 -1.28 19.31
C THR A 89 21.21 -2.47 20.27
N PHE A 90 20.81 -2.31 21.53
CA PHE A 90 21.13 -3.26 22.60
C PHE A 90 20.21 -4.48 22.66
N ASN A 91 18.99 -4.39 22.12
CA ASN A 91 18.01 -5.47 22.13
C ASN A 91 17.84 -6.19 20.78
N TYR A 92 18.42 -5.68 19.68
CA TYR A 92 18.36 -6.35 18.36
C TYR A 92 19.71 -6.45 17.65
N TRP A 93 20.45 -5.36 17.42
CA TRP A 93 21.75 -5.43 16.74
C TRP A 93 22.80 -6.22 17.53
N GLU A 94 22.98 -5.91 18.83
CA GLU A 94 23.95 -6.61 19.69
C GLU A 94 23.62 -8.11 19.90
N PRO A 95 22.36 -8.50 20.25
CA PRO A 95 21.98 -9.92 20.32
C PRO A 95 22.08 -10.67 18.99
N MET A 96 21.80 -10.02 17.85
CA MET A 96 22.01 -10.62 16.53
C MET A 96 23.52 -10.78 16.24
N HIS A 97 24.35 -9.80 16.60
CA HIS A 97 25.80 -9.92 16.47
C HIS A 97 26.36 -11.04 17.36
N PHE A 98 25.80 -11.26 18.56
CA PHE A 98 26.09 -12.43 19.40
C PHE A 98 25.74 -13.75 18.71
N LEU A 99 24.53 -13.88 18.13
CA LEU A 99 24.13 -15.09 17.39
C LEU A 99 25.01 -15.37 16.15
N LEU A 100 25.49 -14.33 15.46
CA LEU A 100 26.26 -14.45 14.22
C LEU A 100 27.77 -14.64 14.45
N TYR A 101 28.33 -14.08 15.53
CA TYR A 101 29.79 -13.98 15.74
C TYR A 101 30.26 -14.41 17.14
N GLY A 102 29.39 -15.00 17.97
CA GLY A 102 29.72 -15.46 19.33
C GLY A 102 30.19 -14.36 20.30
N THR A 103 29.95 -13.09 19.94
CA THR A 103 30.45 -11.89 20.63
C THR A 103 29.37 -10.80 20.53
N GLY A 104 29.17 -9.99 21.56
CA GLY A 104 28.11 -8.98 21.59
C GLY A 104 27.30 -9.04 22.88
N MET A 105 26.48 -8.03 23.13
CA MET A 105 25.71 -7.87 24.35
C MET A 105 24.34 -8.55 24.28
N GLN A 106 23.83 -8.95 25.45
CA GLN A 106 22.45 -9.38 25.66
C GLN A 106 21.91 -8.65 26.88
N THR A 107 20.72 -8.06 26.77
CA THR A 107 20.05 -7.37 27.89
C THR A 107 19.49 -8.36 28.91
N TRP A 108 19.08 -7.84 30.07
CA TRP A 108 18.33 -8.62 31.07
C TRP A 108 17.03 -9.24 30.52
N GLU A 109 16.49 -8.69 29.44
CA GLU A 109 15.27 -9.13 28.78
C GLU A 109 15.45 -10.45 28.00
N TYR A 110 16.70 -10.73 27.61
CA TYR A 110 17.17 -12.02 27.11
C TYR A 110 17.63 -12.99 28.21
N SER A 111 17.50 -12.63 29.50
CA SER A 111 17.71 -13.58 30.59
C SER A 111 16.60 -14.64 30.62
N PRO A 112 16.92 -15.93 30.80
CA PRO A 112 15.92 -16.99 31.02
C PRO A 112 15.02 -16.77 32.24
N VAL A 113 15.34 -15.84 33.14
CA VAL A 113 14.43 -15.43 34.24
C VAL A 113 13.16 -14.80 33.66
N TYR A 114 13.31 -13.80 32.77
CA TYR A 114 12.21 -13.00 32.24
C TYR A 114 11.71 -13.50 30.88
N ALA A 115 12.64 -13.78 29.95
CA ALA A 115 12.35 -14.28 28.60
C ALA A 115 11.23 -13.50 27.87
N ILE A 116 11.38 -12.17 27.78
CA ILE A 116 10.38 -11.25 27.18
C ILE A 116 10.73 -10.78 25.75
N ARG A 117 11.91 -11.16 25.24
CA ARG A 117 12.27 -11.01 23.82
C ARG A 117 12.28 -12.37 23.13
N SER A 118 12.33 -12.38 21.80
CA SER A 118 12.26 -13.59 20.99
C SER A 118 13.55 -13.79 20.19
N TYR A 119 14.22 -14.92 20.41
CA TYR A 119 15.32 -15.38 19.57
C TYR A 119 14.83 -15.76 18.17
N ALA A 120 13.57 -16.21 18.03
CA ALA A 120 12.95 -16.43 16.72
C ALA A 120 12.86 -15.14 15.89
N TYR A 121 12.52 -14.00 16.52
CA TYR A 121 12.54 -12.70 15.87
C TYR A 121 13.96 -12.30 15.42
N LEU A 122 14.98 -12.51 16.26
CA LEU A 122 16.37 -12.29 15.86
C LEU A 122 16.74 -13.16 14.65
N TRP A 123 16.43 -14.46 14.68
CA TRP A 123 16.78 -15.39 13.61
C TRP A 123 16.10 -15.09 12.27
N LEU A 124 14.88 -14.54 12.27
CA LEU A 124 14.21 -14.07 11.06
C LEU A 124 15.06 -13.07 10.25
N HIS A 125 15.81 -12.21 10.95
CA HIS A 125 16.69 -11.19 10.35
C HIS A 125 18.16 -11.61 10.30
N ALA A 126 18.60 -12.49 11.20
CA ALA A 126 19.94 -13.06 11.21
C ALA A 126 20.15 -14.08 10.08
N LEU A 127 19.13 -14.80 9.61
CA LEU A 127 19.27 -15.78 8.51
C LEU A 127 19.77 -15.14 7.20
N PRO A 128 19.19 -14.04 6.68
CA PRO A 128 19.77 -13.27 5.57
C PRO A 128 21.20 -12.80 5.86
N ALA A 129 21.46 -12.30 7.07
CA ALA A 129 22.77 -11.78 7.47
C ALA A 129 23.85 -12.87 7.48
N TYR A 130 23.52 -14.06 7.99
CA TYR A 130 24.39 -15.23 8.03
C TYR A 130 24.74 -15.72 6.63
N LEU A 131 23.75 -15.83 5.74
CA LEU A 131 23.98 -16.22 4.35
C LEU A 131 24.90 -15.22 3.64
N HIS A 132 24.66 -13.91 3.80
CA HIS A 132 25.52 -12.87 3.25
C HIS A 132 26.95 -12.94 3.80
N ALA A 133 27.10 -13.00 5.13
CA ALA A 133 28.40 -13.05 5.80
C ALA A 133 29.22 -14.29 5.42
N HIS A 134 28.61 -15.48 5.39
CA HIS A 134 29.32 -16.73 5.13
C HIS A 134 29.65 -16.93 3.64
N VAL A 135 28.73 -16.59 2.73
CA VAL A 135 28.94 -16.77 1.27
C VAL A 135 29.88 -15.72 0.69
N LEU A 136 29.85 -14.48 1.19
CA LEU A 136 30.62 -13.36 0.62
C LEU A 136 31.84 -12.94 1.47
N GLN A 137 32.04 -13.55 2.65
CA GLN A 137 33.15 -13.24 3.58
C GLN A 137 33.26 -11.74 3.91
N THR A 138 32.12 -11.06 4.00
CA THR A 138 32.03 -9.59 4.07
C THR A 138 32.32 -9.04 5.46
N ASN A 139 32.98 -7.88 5.51
CA ASN A 139 33.13 -7.07 6.73
C ASN A 139 31.77 -6.84 7.42
N LYS A 140 31.74 -6.93 8.75
CA LYS A 140 30.58 -6.69 9.63
C LYS A 140 29.79 -5.42 9.28
N VAL A 141 30.47 -4.35 8.88
CA VAL A 141 29.84 -3.08 8.44
C VAL A 141 28.96 -3.27 7.20
N LEU A 142 29.38 -4.12 6.25
CA LEU A 142 28.57 -4.44 5.07
C LEU A 142 27.36 -5.30 5.44
N VAL A 143 27.51 -6.23 6.40
CA VAL A 143 26.40 -7.05 6.91
C VAL A 143 25.34 -6.18 7.60
N PHE A 144 25.75 -5.18 8.37
CA PHE A 144 24.86 -4.18 8.98
C PHE A 144 24.03 -3.42 7.93
N TYR A 145 24.69 -2.81 6.93
CA TYR A 145 23.98 -2.10 5.86
C TYR A 145 23.14 -3.04 4.99
N PHE A 146 23.59 -4.27 4.75
CA PHE A 146 22.80 -5.29 4.04
C PHE A 146 21.47 -5.58 4.75
N VAL A 147 21.48 -5.80 6.07
CA VAL A 147 20.25 -6.04 6.84
C VAL A 147 19.33 -4.80 6.80
N ARG A 148 19.87 -3.58 6.94
CA ARG A 148 19.07 -2.33 6.80
C ARG A 148 18.46 -2.21 5.39
N CYS A 149 19.18 -2.59 4.34
CA CYS A 149 18.64 -2.63 2.97
C CYS A 149 17.56 -3.71 2.79
N VAL A 150 17.68 -4.88 3.44
CA VAL A 150 16.64 -5.93 3.43
C VAL A 150 15.37 -5.47 4.15
N LEU A 151 15.50 -4.79 5.29
CA LEU A 151 14.38 -4.16 6.01
C LEU A 151 13.70 -3.09 5.16
N ALA A 152 14.48 -2.16 4.60
CA ALA A 152 14.00 -1.08 3.73
C ALA A 152 13.31 -1.60 2.45
N PHE A 153 13.84 -2.66 1.83
CA PHE A 153 13.22 -3.34 0.69
C PHE A 153 11.89 -3.99 1.09
N SER A 154 11.85 -4.68 2.24
CA SER A 154 10.64 -5.31 2.77
C SER A 154 9.54 -4.29 3.07
N CYS A 155 9.92 -3.14 3.65
CA CYS A 155 9.04 -1.98 3.82
C CYS A 155 8.46 -1.52 2.48
N CYS A 156 9.33 -1.24 1.50
CA CYS A 156 8.94 -0.76 0.17
C CYS A 156 7.96 -1.71 -0.54
N VAL A 157 8.16 -3.02 -0.44
CA VAL A 157 7.24 -4.03 -1.00
C VAL A 157 5.87 -3.96 -0.31
N CYS A 158 5.82 -3.87 1.01
CA CYS A 158 4.57 -3.74 1.76
C CYS A 158 3.83 -2.42 1.43
N GLU A 159 4.56 -1.31 1.34
CA GLU A 159 4.04 0.00 0.94
C GLU A 159 3.48 0.01 -0.49
N LEU A 160 4.14 -0.68 -1.43
CA LEU A 160 3.65 -0.80 -2.81
C LEU A 160 2.31 -1.55 -2.90
N TYR A 161 2.16 -2.64 -2.16
CA TYR A 161 0.90 -3.39 -2.12
C TYR A 161 -0.21 -2.60 -1.42
N PHE A 162 0.11 -1.89 -0.33
CA PHE A 162 -0.80 -0.99 0.35
C PHE A 162 -1.24 0.17 -0.53
N TYR A 163 -0.31 0.81 -1.25
CA TYR A 163 -0.61 1.85 -2.25
C TYR A 163 -1.61 1.35 -3.30
N LYS A 164 -1.38 0.17 -3.88
CA LYS A 164 -2.32 -0.44 -4.84
C LYS A 164 -3.70 -0.72 -4.23
N ALA A 165 -3.74 -1.18 -2.98
CA ALA A 165 -5.00 -1.42 -2.25
C ALA A 165 -5.76 -0.11 -1.96
N VAL A 166 -5.05 0.95 -1.56
CA VAL A 166 -5.60 2.29 -1.31
C VAL A 166 -6.13 2.89 -2.62
N CYS A 167 -5.38 2.82 -3.72
CA CYS A 167 -5.84 3.24 -5.05
C CYS A 167 -7.13 2.52 -5.48
N LYS A 168 -7.25 1.21 -5.23
CA LYS A 168 -8.46 0.43 -5.55
C LYS A 168 -9.67 0.79 -4.69
N LYS A 169 -9.46 1.18 -3.42
CA LYS A 169 -10.52 1.35 -2.42
C LYS A 169 -10.96 2.80 -2.21
N PHE A 170 -10.03 3.74 -2.22
CA PHE A 170 -10.25 5.17 -1.96
C PHE A 170 -9.97 6.05 -3.19
N GLY A 171 -9.74 5.41 -4.35
CA GLY A 171 -9.49 6.08 -5.62
C GLY A 171 -8.04 6.52 -5.83
N LEU A 172 -7.73 6.82 -7.09
CA LEU A 172 -6.39 7.21 -7.55
C LEU A 172 -5.90 8.51 -6.91
N HIS A 173 -6.81 9.41 -6.53
CA HIS A 173 -6.46 10.69 -5.94
C HIS A 173 -5.92 10.56 -4.50
N VAL A 174 -6.66 9.90 -3.60
CA VAL A 174 -6.19 9.59 -2.24
C VAL A 174 -4.90 8.77 -2.28
N GLY A 175 -4.81 7.80 -3.20
CA GLY A 175 -3.60 7.02 -3.42
C GLY A 175 -2.37 7.88 -3.72
N ARG A 176 -2.46 8.85 -4.65
CA ARG A 176 -1.32 9.74 -4.98
C ARG A 176 -0.87 10.57 -3.79
N LEU A 177 -1.82 11.11 -3.01
CA LEU A 177 -1.52 11.94 -1.84
C LEU A 177 -0.85 11.11 -0.74
N MET A 178 -1.39 9.92 -0.46
CA MET A 178 -0.79 8.98 0.48
C MET A 178 0.62 8.55 0.05
N LEU A 179 0.85 8.29 -1.25
CA LEU A 179 2.18 7.94 -1.76
C LEU A 179 3.19 9.10 -1.57
N ALA A 180 2.79 10.34 -1.84
CA ALA A 180 3.63 11.50 -1.57
C ALA A 180 3.97 11.61 -0.07
N PHE A 181 3.00 11.38 0.81
CA PHE A 181 3.21 11.40 2.26
C PHE A 181 4.08 10.24 2.76
N LEU A 182 3.97 9.02 2.20
CA LEU A 182 4.86 7.90 2.52
C LEU A 182 6.32 8.15 2.10
N VAL A 183 6.53 8.81 0.95
CA VAL A 183 7.86 9.12 0.42
C VAL A 183 8.52 10.29 1.18
N LEU A 184 7.75 11.31 1.54
CA LEU A 184 8.28 12.59 2.06
C LEU A 184 8.21 12.77 3.59
N SER A 185 7.63 11.83 4.35
CA SER A 185 7.57 11.94 5.81
C SER A 185 8.83 11.41 6.49
N THR A 186 9.36 12.18 7.44
CA THR A 186 10.50 11.81 8.28
C THR A 186 10.21 10.52 9.06
N GLY A 187 8.97 10.35 9.55
CA GLY A 187 8.58 9.17 10.32
C GLY A 187 8.69 7.88 9.50
N MET A 188 8.22 7.91 8.25
CA MET A 188 8.40 6.77 7.33
C MET A 188 9.85 6.59 6.89
N PHE A 189 10.65 7.67 6.81
CA PHE A 189 12.09 7.55 6.55
C PHE A 189 12.77 6.77 7.69
N CYS A 190 12.77 7.28 8.92
CA CYS A 190 13.47 6.68 10.06
C CYS A 190 12.98 5.25 10.39
N SER A 191 11.66 5.05 10.50
CA SER A 191 11.10 3.75 10.90
C SER A 191 11.32 2.63 9.87
N SER A 192 11.46 2.96 8.57
CA SER A 192 11.45 1.96 7.50
C SER A 192 12.65 1.02 7.45
N ALA A 193 13.80 1.42 8.01
CA ALA A 193 15.03 0.63 8.04
C ALA A 193 15.50 0.28 9.47
N ALA A 194 14.77 0.70 10.49
CA ALA A 194 15.07 0.41 11.90
C ALA A 194 14.80 -1.07 12.23
N PHE A 195 15.76 -1.75 12.85
CA PHE A 195 15.64 -3.15 13.27
C PHE A 195 14.83 -3.29 14.57
N LEU A 196 13.56 -2.90 14.53
CA LEU A 196 12.64 -2.91 15.68
C LEU A 196 11.36 -3.70 15.40
N PRO A 197 10.81 -4.46 16.36
CA PRO A 197 9.54 -5.15 16.20
C PRO A 197 8.36 -4.20 15.93
N SER A 198 8.47 -2.92 16.31
CA SER A 198 7.52 -1.87 15.94
C SER A 198 7.54 -1.55 14.44
N SER A 199 8.71 -1.56 13.80
CA SER A 199 8.85 -1.45 12.34
C SER A 199 8.36 -2.71 11.64
N PHE A 200 8.63 -3.90 12.20
CA PHE A 200 8.01 -5.13 11.71
C PHE A 200 6.48 -5.07 11.79
N CYS A 201 5.92 -4.56 12.89
CA CYS A 201 4.48 -4.32 13.06
C CYS A 201 3.93 -3.27 12.09
N MET A 202 4.73 -2.30 11.64
CA MET A 202 4.37 -1.38 10.55
C MET A 202 4.25 -2.12 9.21
N TYR A 203 5.21 -3.00 8.89
CA TYR A 203 5.17 -3.82 7.67
C TYR A 203 3.97 -4.78 7.68
N THR A 204 3.72 -5.45 8.80
CA THR A 204 2.59 -6.38 8.91
C THR A 204 1.24 -5.64 8.99
N THR A 205 1.20 -4.40 9.48
CA THR A 205 0.02 -3.52 9.38
C THR A 205 -0.27 -3.14 7.93
N LEU A 206 0.75 -2.76 7.14
CA LEU A 206 0.61 -2.53 5.70
C LEU A 206 0.03 -3.77 4.99
N VAL A 207 0.51 -4.97 5.32
CA VAL A 207 -0.01 -6.25 4.81
C VAL A 207 -1.44 -6.54 5.26
N ALA A 208 -1.75 -6.36 6.55
CA ALA A 208 -3.08 -6.57 7.12
C ALA A 208 -4.12 -5.67 6.45
N MET A 209 -3.80 -4.38 6.32
CA MET A 209 -4.67 -3.38 5.67
C MET A 209 -4.79 -3.64 4.17
N THR A 210 -3.71 -4.05 3.50
CA THR A 210 -3.76 -4.51 2.09
C THR A 210 -4.76 -5.64 1.94
N GLY A 211 -4.64 -6.70 2.74
CA GLY A 211 -5.56 -7.84 2.72
C GLY A 211 -7.00 -7.43 2.98
N TRP A 212 -7.23 -6.62 4.02
CA TRP A 212 -8.55 -6.14 4.39
C TRP A 212 -9.18 -5.24 3.31
N PHE A 213 -8.39 -4.38 2.68
CA PHE A 213 -8.86 -3.45 1.65
C PHE A 213 -9.07 -4.12 0.29
N GLN A 214 -8.41 -5.25 0.03
CA GLN A 214 -8.64 -6.10 -1.15
C GLN A 214 -9.66 -7.23 -0.89
N ASP A 215 -10.25 -7.30 0.31
CA ASP A 215 -11.14 -8.35 0.80
C ASP A 215 -10.54 -9.78 0.83
N SER A 216 -9.21 -9.86 0.88
CA SER A 216 -8.46 -11.08 1.16
C SER A 216 -8.40 -11.31 2.68
N THR A 217 -9.43 -11.97 3.21
CA THR A 217 -9.51 -12.46 4.60
C THR A 217 -8.26 -13.24 5.06
N PRO A 218 -7.62 -14.11 4.25
CA PRO A 218 -6.37 -14.77 4.66
C PRO A 218 -5.26 -13.75 4.90
N LEU A 219 -5.00 -12.85 3.95
CA LEU A 219 -3.90 -11.89 4.02
C LEU A 219 -4.09 -10.87 5.16
N ALA A 220 -5.35 -10.48 5.41
CA ALA A 220 -5.71 -9.63 6.54
C ALA A 220 -5.35 -10.27 7.88
N ILE A 221 -5.74 -11.54 8.08
CA ILE A 221 -5.52 -12.28 9.34
C ILE A 221 -4.04 -12.63 9.52
N PHE A 222 -3.34 -13.09 8.47
CA PHE A 222 -1.90 -13.33 8.54
C PHE A 222 -1.11 -12.07 8.85
N GLY A 223 -1.49 -10.91 8.30
CA GLY A 223 -0.87 -9.62 8.64
C GLY A 223 -1.01 -9.29 10.12
N VAL A 224 -2.24 -9.34 10.67
CA VAL A 224 -2.47 -9.11 12.11
C VAL A 224 -1.71 -10.13 12.95
N ALA A 225 -1.81 -11.42 12.63
CA ALA A 225 -1.16 -12.49 13.39
C ALA A 225 0.37 -12.40 13.37
N ALA A 226 0.99 -12.05 12.24
CA ALA A 226 2.43 -11.82 12.16
C ALA A 226 2.86 -10.63 13.04
N GLY A 227 2.10 -9.53 13.01
CA GLY A 227 2.34 -8.40 13.91
C GLY A 227 2.28 -8.82 15.38
N VAL A 228 1.24 -9.56 15.77
CA VAL A 228 0.98 -9.94 17.17
C VAL A 228 1.96 -10.98 17.69
N ILE A 229 2.25 -12.00 16.90
CA ILE A 229 3.02 -13.17 17.32
C ILE A 229 4.52 -12.93 17.16
N VAL A 230 4.96 -12.40 16.02
CA VAL A 230 6.39 -12.30 15.67
C VAL A 230 6.95 -10.92 15.99
N GLY A 231 6.16 -9.85 15.83
CA GLY A 231 6.57 -8.48 16.16
C GLY A 231 6.33 -8.14 17.62
N TRP A 232 5.14 -7.61 17.92
CA TRP A 232 4.78 -7.03 19.21
C TRP A 232 3.28 -7.25 19.48
N PRO A 233 2.89 -7.92 20.59
CA PRO A 233 1.51 -8.38 20.79
C PRO A 233 0.48 -7.23 20.86
N PHE A 234 0.90 -6.04 21.28
CA PHE A 234 0.06 -4.85 21.34
C PHE A 234 -0.48 -4.42 19.96
N SER A 235 0.17 -4.81 18.86
CA SER A 235 -0.32 -4.64 17.48
C SER A 235 -1.71 -5.27 17.22
N ALA A 236 -2.19 -6.18 18.10
CA ALA A 236 -3.54 -6.75 18.06
C ALA A 236 -4.63 -5.68 18.00
N LEU A 237 -4.38 -4.52 18.62
CA LEU A 237 -5.26 -3.35 18.64
C LEU A 237 -5.61 -2.85 17.22
N ILE A 238 -4.66 -2.89 16.28
CA ILE A 238 -4.84 -2.54 14.86
C ILE A 238 -5.75 -3.57 14.16
N GLY A 239 -5.75 -4.81 14.64
CA GLY A 239 -6.60 -5.90 14.15
C GLY A 239 -8.07 -5.84 14.62
N ILE A 240 -8.41 -5.06 15.66
CA ILE A 240 -9.77 -5.05 16.21
C ILE A 240 -10.82 -4.59 15.18
N PRO A 241 -10.63 -3.49 14.41
CA PRO A 241 -11.57 -3.10 13.36
C PRO A 241 -11.66 -4.11 12.20
N VAL A 242 -10.57 -4.83 11.91
CA VAL A 242 -10.52 -5.91 10.92
C VAL A 242 -11.38 -7.10 11.38
N ALA A 243 -11.22 -7.51 12.64
CA ALA A 243 -12.03 -8.57 13.25
C ALA A 243 -13.51 -8.17 13.35
N PHE A 244 -13.83 -6.92 13.71
CA PHE A 244 -15.20 -6.40 13.75
C PHE A 244 -15.89 -6.48 12.38
N ASP A 245 -15.22 -6.05 11.31
CA ASP A 245 -15.73 -6.18 9.94
C ASP A 245 -15.96 -7.64 9.55
N LEU A 246 -14.98 -8.51 9.79
CA LEU A 246 -15.06 -9.92 9.40
C LEU A 246 -16.13 -10.70 10.17
N LEU A 247 -16.28 -10.46 11.48
CA LEU A 247 -17.15 -11.22 12.38
C LEU A 247 -18.56 -10.63 12.48
N VAL A 248 -18.69 -9.31 12.65
CA VAL A 248 -19.98 -8.65 12.91
C VAL A 248 -20.68 -8.27 11.61
N LEU A 249 -19.97 -7.56 10.71
CA LEU A 249 -20.56 -7.05 9.47
C LEU A 249 -20.66 -8.12 8.38
N LYS A 250 -19.55 -8.81 8.08
CA LYS A 250 -19.48 -9.84 7.03
C LYS A 250 -19.84 -11.25 7.50
N ARG A 251 -19.89 -11.49 8.82
CA ARG A 251 -20.24 -12.77 9.45
C ARG A 251 -19.42 -13.98 8.93
N GLN A 252 -18.16 -13.77 8.56
CA GLN A 252 -17.24 -14.78 8.01
C GLN A 252 -16.56 -15.65 9.10
N TRP A 253 -17.28 -16.00 10.17
CA TRP A 253 -16.77 -16.72 11.35
C TRP A 253 -15.90 -17.94 11.01
N LYS A 254 -16.37 -18.80 10.09
CA LYS A 254 -15.62 -20.01 9.67
C LYS A 254 -14.27 -19.66 9.05
N GLY A 255 -14.23 -18.67 8.16
CA GLY A 255 -12.99 -18.20 7.53
C GLY A 255 -12.05 -17.55 8.53
N PHE A 256 -12.59 -16.72 9.44
CA PHE A 256 -11.81 -16.08 10.49
C PHE A 256 -11.14 -17.10 11.42
N ILE A 257 -11.91 -18.07 11.94
CA ILE A 257 -11.39 -19.12 12.84
C ILE A 257 -10.35 -19.98 12.12
N MET A 258 -10.64 -20.43 10.90
CA MET A 258 -9.72 -21.27 10.11
C MET A 258 -8.38 -20.57 9.86
N TRP A 259 -8.39 -19.34 9.33
CA TRP A 259 -7.15 -18.61 9.05
C TRP A 259 -6.41 -18.18 10.32
N SER A 260 -7.13 -17.91 11.42
CA SER A 260 -6.49 -17.63 12.71
C SER A 260 -5.79 -18.86 13.27
N ALA A 261 -6.40 -20.05 13.18
CA ALA A 261 -5.78 -21.31 13.60
C ALA A 261 -4.56 -21.68 12.75
N VAL A 262 -4.63 -21.49 11.42
CA VAL A 262 -3.49 -21.72 10.52
C VAL A 262 -2.37 -20.70 10.79
N ALA A 263 -2.68 -19.42 11.00
CA ALA A 263 -1.69 -18.42 11.34
C ALA A 263 -1.03 -18.69 12.72
N LEU A 264 -1.81 -19.11 13.71
CA LEU A 264 -1.28 -19.54 15.01
C LEU A 264 -0.32 -20.74 14.86
N LEU A 265 -0.72 -21.76 14.10
CA LEU A 265 0.11 -22.95 13.83
C LEU A 265 1.43 -22.59 13.11
N LEU A 266 1.37 -21.75 12.08
CA LEU A 266 2.53 -21.42 11.24
C LEU A 266 3.47 -20.35 11.85
N LEU A 267 3.00 -19.54 12.80
CA LEU A 267 3.78 -18.45 13.39
C LEU A 267 4.18 -18.74 14.85
N LEU A 268 3.24 -19.20 15.68
CA LEU A 268 3.49 -19.38 17.11
C LEU A 268 4.29 -20.65 17.39
N VAL A 269 4.02 -21.77 16.70
CA VAL A 269 4.72 -23.03 16.99
C VAL A 269 6.21 -22.95 16.64
N PRO A 270 6.65 -22.41 15.47
CA PRO A 270 8.07 -22.21 15.22
C PRO A 270 8.73 -21.22 16.18
N LEU A 271 8.04 -20.13 16.55
CA LEU A 271 8.54 -19.14 17.50
C LEU A 271 8.77 -19.76 18.88
N VAL A 272 7.78 -20.47 19.42
CA VAL A 272 7.87 -21.16 20.71
C VAL A 272 8.94 -22.25 20.67
N ALA A 273 9.09 -22.98 19.56
CA ALA A 273 10.14 -24.00 19.42
C ALA A 273 11.55 -23.40 19.48
N VAL A 274 11.80 -22.31 18.74
CA VAL A 274 13.10 -21.62 18.73
C VAL A 274 13.37 -20.94 20.07
N ASP A 275 12.42 -20.17 20.60
CA ASP A 275 12.61 -19.46 21.87
C ASP A 275 12.81 -20.45 23.03
N SER A 276 12.06 -21.55 23.08
CA SER A 276 12.22 -22.56 24.13
C SER A 276 13.55 -23.31 24.05
N PHE A 277 14.12 -23.46 22.86
CA PHE A 277 15.46 -24.02 22.68
C PHE A 277 16.54 -23.08 23.23
N PHE A 278 16.50 -21.79 22.89
CA PHE A 278 17.48 -20.81 23.38
C PHE A 278 17.35 -20.49 24.88
N TYR A 279 16.12 -20.50 25.43
CA TYR A 279 15.88 -20.26 26.85
C TYR A 279 15.98 -21.50 27.76
N GLY A 280 16.13 -22.71 27.19
CA GLY A 280 16.24 -23.97 27.95
C GLY A 280 14.98 -24.38 28.72
N LYS A 281 13.85 -23.71 28.49
CA LYS A 281 12.54 -23.96 29.11
C LYS A 281 11.44 -23.56 28.14
N VAL A 282 10.20 -24.04 28.32
CA VAL A 282 9.08 -23.60 27.46
C VAL A 282 8.84 -22.09 27.63
N VAL A 283 8.93 -21.34 26.53
CA VAL A 283 8.77 -19.88 26.48
C VAL A 283 7.77 -19.47 25.40
N VAL A 284 6.87 -18.56 25.76
CA VAL A 284 5.98 -17.85 24.83
C VAL A 284 6.27 -16.35 24.96
N ALA A 285 7.34 -15.86 24.33
CA ALA A 285 7.82 -14.49 24.54
C ALA A 285 6.74 -13.40 24.34
N PRO A 286 5.83 -13.47 23.34
CA PRO A 286 4.72 -12.51 23.18
C PRO A 286 3.71 -12.54 24.34
N LEU A 287 3.56 -13.66 25.04
CA LEU A 287 2.75 -13.73 26.25
C LEU A 287 3.53 -13.17 27.46
N ASN A 288 4.80 -13.51 27.59
CA ASN A 288 5.66 -13.05 28.68
C ASN A 288 5.77 -11.51 28.71
N ILE A 289 6.00 -10.86 27.56
CA ILE A 289 6.07 -9.39 27.49
C ILE A 289 4.73 -8.71 27.78
N LEU A 290 3.61 -9.33 27.40
CA LEU A 290 2.27 -8.84 27.75
C LEU A 290 2.02 -8.96 29.26
N LEU A 291 2.34 -10.12 29.85
CA LEU A 291 2.22 -10.34 31.29
C LEU A 291 3.10 -9.37 32.09
N TYR A 292 4.34 -9.17 31.66
CA TYR A 292 5.28 -8.25 32.30
C TYR A 292 4.80 -6.79 32.23
N ASN A 293 4.46 -6.30 31.04
CA ASN A 293 4.08 -4.89 30.83
C ASN A 293 2.71 -4.52 31.40
N VAL A 294 1.78 -5.48 31.57
CA VAL A 294 0.39 -5.21 31.99
C VAL A 294 0.13 -5.54 33.46
N PHE A 295 0.83 -6.51 34.05
CA PHE A 295 0.53 -7.02 35.40
C PHE A 295 1.65 -6.85 36.43
N THR A 296 2.79 -6.23 36.08
CA THR A 296 3.85 -5.89 37.08
C THR A 296 3.73 -4.44 37.56
N PRO A 297 4.19 -4.09 38.78
CA PRO A 297 4.07 -2.73 39.31
C PRO A 297 4.93 -1.67 38.60
N HIS A 298 5.96 -2.09 37.88
CA HIS A 298 6.90 -1.19 37.17
C HIS A 298 6.66 -1.16 35.66
N GLY A 299 6.27 -2.31 35.07
CA GLY A 299 5.86 -2.42 33.67
C GLY A 299 6.75 -1.65 32.69
N PRO A 300 6.17 -0.80 31.82
CA PRO A 300 6.94 0.06 30.91
C PRO A 300 7.50 1.33 31.60
N ASP A 301 6.90 1.77 32.71
CA ASP A 301 7.24 3.05 33.39
C ASP A 301 8.61 3.00 34.09
N LEU A 302 9.23 1.81 34.17
CA LEU A 302 10.63 1.59 34.57
C LEU A 302 11.61 2.50 33.81
N TYR A 303 11.33 2.81 32.54
CA TYR A 303 12.15 3.66 31.68
C TYR A 303 11.77 5.15 31.72
N GLY A 304 10.89 5.56 32.65
CA GLY A 304 10.44 6.93 32.83
C GLY A 304 9.17 7.27 32.03
N THR A 305 8.67 8.50 32.23
CA THR A 305 7.36 8.94 31.72
C THR A 305 7.43 10.31 31.04
N GLU A 306 6.81 10.43 29.88
CA GLU A 306 6.82 11.64 29.04
C GLU A 306 5.50 12.44 29.19
N PRO A 307 5.48 13.77 28.99
CA PRO A 307 4.29 14.58 29.14
C PRO A 307 3.24 14.25 28.07
N TRP A 308 1.98 14.61 28.33
CA TRP A 308 0.85 14.28 27.46
C TRP A 308 1.01 14.79 26.01
N HIS A 309 1.73 15.89 25.81
CA HIS A 309 1.95 16.51 24.50
C HIS A 309 3.05 15.84 23.66
N PHE A 310 3.85 14.92 24.24
CA PHE A 310 4.98 14.26 23.57
C PHE A 310 4.62 13.70 22.18
N TYR A 311 3.54 12.93 22.08
CA TYR A 311 3.12 12.35 20.80
C TYR A 311 2.54 13.36 19.80
N PHE A 312 2.04 14.51 20.26
CA PHE A 312 1.62 15.59 19.36
C PHE A 312 2.84 16.28 18.77
N VAL A 313 3.87 16.58 19.57
CA VAL A 313 5.15 17.13 19.10
C VAL A 313 5.81 16.14 18.13
N ASN A 314 5.92 14.87 18.51
CA ASN A 314 6.48 13.80 17.68
C ASN A 314 5.74 13.65 16.34
N GLY A 315 4.40 13.65 16.36
CA GLY A 315 3.57 13.57 15.16
C GLY A 315 3.77 14.77 14.21
N ILE A 316 3.86 15.98 14.76
CA ILE A 316 4.12 17.20 13.99
C ILE A 316 5.55 17.20 13.41
N LEU A 317 6.57 16.78 14.16
CA LEU A 317 7.94 16.69 13.63
C LEU A 317 8.07 15.66 12.50
N ASN A 318 7.40 14.50 12.63
CA ASN A 318 7.53 13.41 11.66
C ASN A 318 6.64 13.54 10.42
N PHE A 319 5.50 14.25 10.50
CA PHE A 319 4.51 14.33 9.43
C PHE A 319 4.00 15.75 9.13
N ASN A 320 4.44 16.77 9.87
CA ASN A 320 4.05 18.17 9.72
C ASN A 320 2.51 18.33 9.66
N LEU A 321 1.99 19.11 8.71
CA LEU A 321 0.55 19.32 8.51
C LEU A 321 -0.24 18.03 8.23
N VAL A 322 0.41 16.96 7.75
CA VAL A 322 -0.25 15.67 7.50
C VAL A 322 -0.73 15.03 8.80
N PHE A 323 -0.05 15.27 9.94
CA PHE A 323 -0.52 14.80 11.25
C PHE A 323 -1.82 15.50 11.68
N ALA A 324 -1.88 16.82 11.57
CA ALA A 324 -3.08 17.60 11.88
C ALA A 324 -4.26 17.20 10.97
N LEU A 325 -4.00 17.01 9.68
CA LEU A 325 -4.99 16.48 8.73
C LEU A 325 -5.45 15.06 9.10
N ALA A 326 -4.53 14.17 9.50
CA ALA A 326 -4.87 12.81 9.92
C ALA A 326 -5.82 12.80 11.13
N LEU A 327 -5.55 13.60 12.16
CA LEU A 327 -6.43 13.76 13.32
C LEU A 327 -7.82 14.29 12.93
N LEU A 328 -7.89 15.19 11.95
CA LEU A 328 -9.14 15.77 11.42
C LEU A 328 -9.84 14.90 10.35
N SER A 329 -9.32 13.70 10.02
CA SER A 329 -9.85 12.90 8.91
C SER A 329 -11.30 12.44 9.12
N LEU A 330 -11.70 12.05 10.33
CA LEU A 330 -13.09 11.70 10.65
C LEU A 330 -14.08 12.87 10.55
N PRO A 331 -13.88 14.03 11.21
CA PRO A 331 -14.82 15.15 11.05
C PRO A 331 -14.84 15.70 9.62
N LEU A 332 -13.72 15.70 8.89
CA LEU A 332 -13.69 16.13 7.48
C LEU A 332 -14.40 15.14 6.54
N THR A 333 -14.27 13.83 6.74
CA THR A 333 -15.02 12.84 5.95
C THR A 333 -16.51 12.88 6.27
N ALA A 334 -16.91 13.00 7.54
CA ALA A 334 -18.32 13.14 7.92
C ALA A 334 -18.96 14.44 7.38
N LEU A 335 -18.22 15.56 7.36
CA LEU A 335 -18.67 16.80 6.73
C LEU A 335 -18.80 16.66 5.20
N MET A 336 -17.85 15.98 4.55
CA MET A 336 -17.92 15.68 3.12
C MET A 336 -19.11 14.76 2.81
N GLU A 337 -19.33 13.68 3.56
CA GLU A 337 -20.44 12.74 3.39
C GLU A 337 -21.80 13.43 3.59
N THR A 338 -21.97 14.25 4.63
CA THR A 338 -23.23 14.97 4.88
C THR A 338 -23.53 16.02 3.82
N LEU A 339 -22.52 16.65 3.21
CA LEU A 339 -22.69 17.53 2.06
C LEU A 339 -23.01 16.75 0.78
N LEU A 340 -22.30 15.65 0.49
CA LEU A 340 -22.53 14.81 -0.69
C LEU A 340 -23.88 14.06 -0.65
N HIS A 341 -24.36 13.69 0.53
CA HIS A 341 -25.67 13.07 0.70
C HIS A 341 -26.82 14.01 0.26
N ARG A 342 -26.63 15.34 0.36
CA ARG A 342 -27.60 16.31 -0.19
C ARG A 342 -27.65 16.33 -1.73
N PHE A 343 -26.66 15.75 -2.40
CA PHE A 343 -26.63 15.51 -3.85
C PHE A 343 -26.90 14.03 -4.21
N ASN A 344 -27.42 13.24 -3.27
CA ASN A 344 -27.83 11.84 -3.45
C ASN A 344 -26.74 10.88 -4.00
N VAL A 345 -25.45 11.19 -3.76
CA VAL A 345 -24.33 10.34 -4.20
C VAL A 345 -24.09 9.21 -3.20
N GLN A 346 -24.99 8.22 -3.17
CA GLN A 346 -24.77 6.97 -2.45
C GLN A 346 -23.91 6.02 -3.29
N ASN A 347 -22.66 5.75 -2.85
CA ASN A 347 -21.87 4.53 -3.13
C ASN A 347 -20.43 4.63 -2.57
N LEU A 348 -20.18 4.15 -1.35
CA LEU A 348 -18.84 3.75 -0.87
C LEU A 348 -18.96 2.50 0.01
N GLY A 349 -18.07 1.51 -0.19
CA GLY A 349 -18.29 0.13 0.26
C GLY A 349 -18.21 -0.11 1.77
N ARG A 350 -17.08 0.21 2.41
CA ARG A 350 -16.98 0.27 3.88
C ARG A 350 -17.01 1.73 4.31
N PRO A 351 -17.70 2.08 5.41
CA PRO A 351 -17.78 3.47 5.88
C PRO A 351 -16.42 3.97 6.36
N TYR A 352 -16.10 5.23 6.11
CA TYR A 352 -14.78 5.80 6.43
C TYR A 352 -14.39 5.59 7.89
N TRP A 353 -15.33 5.80 8.83
CA TRP A 353 -15.09 5.65 10.27
C TRP A 353 -14.46 4.31 10.63
N LEU A 354 -14.98 3.21 10.08
CA LEU A 354 -14.45 1.87 10.35
C LEU A 354 -13.05 1.71 9.76
N THR A 355 -12.84 2.22 8.54
CA THR A 355 -11.58 2.02 7.80
C THR A 355 -10.41 2.84 8.31
N LEU A 356 -10.68 3.98 8.96
CA LEU A 356 -9.67 4.85 9.59
C LEU A 356 -9.51 4.58 11.10
N SER A 357 -10.48 3.90 11.72
CA SER A 357 -10.46 3.58 13.16
C SER A 357 -9.19 2.90 13.70
N PRO A 358 -8.41 2.06 12.97
CA PRO A 358 -7.21 1.45 13.55
C PRO A 358 -6.17 2.48 14.01
N MET A 359 -6.05 3.62 13.31
CA MET A 359 -5.16 4.72 13.72
C MET A 359 -5.65 5.39 15.00
N TYR A 360 -6.93 5.77 15.05
CA TYR A 360 -7.54 6.45 16.19
C TYR A 360 -7.58 5.56 17.45
N LEU A 361 -7.86 4.27 17.28
CA LEU A 361 -7.87 3.29 18.35
C LEU A 361 -6.47 3.09 18.96
N TRP A 362 -5.42 3.09 18.12
CA TRP A 362 -4.03 3.09 18.56
C TRP A 362 -3.67 4.34 19.35
N MET A 363 -3.98 5.52 18.79
CA MET A 363 -3.72 6.81 19.45
C MET A 363 -4.43 6.88 20.81
N LEU A 364 -5.69 6.46 20.90
CA LEU A 364 -6.47 6.47 22.16
C LEU A 364 -5.81 5.63 23.26
N VAL A 365 -5.29 4.44 22.94
CA VAL A 365 -4.63 3.57 23.93
C VAL A 365 -3.24 4.09 24.29
N PHE A 366 -2.41 4.45 23.30
CA PHE A 366 -1.02 4.83 23.55
C PHE A 366 -0.87 6.24 24.13
N PHE A 367 -1.69 7.22 23.72
CA PHE A 367 -1.60 8.58 24.27
C PHE A 367 -2.06 8.64 25.74
N THR A 368 -2.86 7.67 26.20
CA THR A 368 -3.26 7.54 27.61
C THR A 368 -2.25 6.75 28.47
N ARG A 369 -1.13 6.26 27.91
CA ARG A 369 -0.05 5.66 28.71
C ARG A 369 0.91 6.75 29.23
N PRO A 370 1.41 6.65 30.48
CA PRO A 370 2.38 7.61 31.03
C PRO A 370 3.76 7.47 30.36
N HIS A 371 4.38 6.28 30.33
CA HIS A 371 5.53 6.00 29.48
C HIS A 371 5.19 6.09 27.98
N LYS A 372 6.11 6.67 27.18
CA LYS A 372 5.95 6.93 25.73
C LYS A 372 7.31 6.91 25.05
N GLU A 373 7.37 6.32 23.86
CA GLU A 373 8.56 6.30 23.00
C GLU A 373 8.12 6.49 21.54
N GLU A 374 8.94 7.15 20.72
CA GLU A 374 8.62 7.42 19.30
C GLU A 374 8.23 6.14 18.55
N ARG A 375 9.01 5.07 18.73
CA ARG A 375 8.82 3.77 18.07
C ARG A 375 7.48 3.11 18.36
N PHE A 376 6.75 3.46 19.43
CA PHE A 376 5.42 2.90 19.68
C PHE A 376 4.38 3.42 18.68
N LEU A 377 4.66 4.50 17.94
CA LEU A 377 3.79 4.98 16.86
C LEU A 377 4.12 4.41 15.48
N PHE A 378 5.29 3.78 15.28
CA PHE A 378 5.68 3.18 13.99
C PHE A 378 4.59 2.28 13.37
N PRO A 379 3.88 1.41 14.12
CA PRO A 379 2.84 0.55 13.53
C PRO A 379 1.72 1.30 12.81
N ILE A 380 1.46 2.57 13.16
CA ILE A 380 0.40 3.40 12.54
C ILE A 380 0.92 4.52 11.64
N TYR A 381 2.23 4.67 11.44
CA TYR A 381 2.80 5.72 10.58
C TYR A 381 2.21 5.73 9.15
N PRO A 382 2.03 4.58 8.45
CA PRO A 382 1.34 4.56 7.16
C PRO A 382 -0.15 4.92 7.24
N LEU A 383 -0.78 4.71 8.40
CA LEU A 383 -2.18 5.05 8.64
C LEU A 383 -2.37 6.55 8.89
N ILE A 384 -1.35 7.24 9.43
CA ILE A 384 -1.29 8.70 9.48
C ILE A 384 -1.22 9.25 8.05
N CYS A 385 -0.35 8.70 7.20
CA CYS A 385 -0.29 9.08 5.77
C CYS A 385 -1.62 8.82 5.03
N LEU A 386 -2.29 7.70 5.27
CA LEU A 386 -3.62 7.42 4.68
C LEU A 386 -4.68 8.40 5.19
N SER A 387 -4.77 8.60 6.51
CA SER A 387 -5.79 9.46 7.13
C SER A 387 -5.62 10.91 6.70
N GLY A 388 -4.37 11.41 6.65
CA GLY A 388 -4.06 12.75 6.13
C GLY A 388 -4.37 12.91 4.64
N ALA A 389 -4.16 11.87 3.83
CA ALA A 389 -4.52 11.87 2.40
C ALA A 389 -6.04 11.88 2.18
N VAL A 390 -6.80 11.10 2.96
CA VAL A 390 -8.27 11.11 2.94
C VAL A 390 -8.81 12.46 3.43
N ALA A 391 -8.24 13.03 4.50
CA ALA A 391 -8.60 14.34 5.02
C ALA A 391 -8.39 15.47 3.99
N LEU A 392 -7.23 15.49 3.33
CA LEU A 392 -6.93 16.48 2.30
C LEU A 392 -7.83 16.34 1.07
N SER A 393 -8.10 15.10 0.64
CA SER A 393 -9.06 14.82 -0.44
C SER A 393 -10.48 15.28 -0.08
N SER A 394 -10.89 15.08 1.18
CA SER A 394 -12.21 15.52 1.68
C SER A 394 -12.31 17.03 1.75
N LEU A 395 -11.27 17.70 2.24
CA LEU A 395 -11.17 19.17 2.29
C LEU A 395 -11.25 19.78 0.88
N GLN A 396 -10.54 19.20 -0.09
CA GLN A 396 -10.61 19.63 -1.49
C GLN A 396 -12.01 19.43 -2.09
N ALA A 397 -12.67 18.31 -1.83
CA ALA A 397 -14.06 18.09 -2.26
C ALA A 397 -15.03 19.12 -1.65
N ILE A 398 -14.89 19.44 -0.35
CA ILE A 398 -15.70 20.46 0.34
C ILE A 398 -15.47 21.85 -0.28
N MET A 399 -14.21 22.23 -0.56
CA MET A 399 -13.87 23.50 -1.20
C MET A 399 -14.42 23.61 -2.63
N HIS A 400 -14.37 22.53 -3.41
CA HIS A 400 -14.97 22.48 -4.74
C HIS A 400 -16.51 22.60 -4.70
N LEU A 401 -17.18 21.88 -3.80
CA LEU A 401 -18.64 22.03 -3.61
C LEU A 401 -19.02 23.48 -3.24
N TRP A 402 -18.31 24.08 -2.28
CA TRP A 402 -18.57 25.45 -1.82
C TRP A 402 -18.40 26.49 -2.94
N THR A 403 -17.29 26.41 -3.68
CA THR A 403 -17.03 27.32 -4.82
C THR A 403 -18.03 27.15 -5.95
N CYS A 404 -18.45 25.91 -6.27
CA CYS A 404 -19.53 25.69 -7.24
C CYS A 404 -20.85 26.31 -6.79
N THR A 405 -21.26 26.16 -5.52
CA THR A 405 -22.50 26.80 -5.02
C THR A 405 -22.46 28.33 -5.10
N GLN A 406 -21.31 28.95 -4.79
CA GLN A 406 -21.12 30.42 -4.92
C GLN A 406 -21.39 30.90 -6.36
N SER A 407 -20.82 30.22 -7.37
CA SER A 407 -21.01 30.58 -8.78
C SER A 407 -22.47 30.45 -9.25
N PHE A 408 -23.21 29.46 -8.73
CA PHE A 408 -24.64 29.34 -9.02
C PHE A 408 -25.47 30.46 -8.38
N THR A 409 -25.15 30.88 -7.15
CA THR A 409 -25.85 32.01 -6.49
C THR A 409 -25.53 33.38 -7.09
N ALA A 410 -24.37 33.55 -7.74
CA ALA A 410 -23.96 34.81 -8.36
C ALA A 410 -24.53 35.05 -9.77
N SER A 411 -25.16 34.05 -10.38
CA SER A 411 -25.71 34.14 -11.74
C SER A 411 -27.16 34.64 -11.71
N PRO A 412 -27.51 35.76 -12.39
CA PRO A 412 -28.91 36.22 -12.47
C PRO A 412 -29.77 35.21 -13.23
N LYS A 413 -31.07 35.16 -12.89
CA LYS A 413 -32.03 34.12 -13.31
C LYS A 413 -32.13 33.96 -14.84
N ILE A 414 -31.42 32.97 -15.39
CA ILE A 414 -31.66 32.42 -16.73
C ILE A 414 -32.52 31.14 -16.54
N PRO A 415 -33.61 30.93 -17.32
CA PRO A 415 -34.51 29.80 -17.12
C PRO A 415 -33.85 28.44 -17.39
N LEU A 416 -34.26 27.42 -16.62
CA LEU A 416 -33.64 26.09 -16.63
C LEU A 416 -33.68 25.45 -18.03
N SER A 417 -32.52 25.38 -18.68
CA SER A 417 -32.35 24.74 -19.98
C SER A 417 -31.00 24.03 -20.06
N THR A 418 -31.01 22.70 -19.88
CA THR A 418 -29.88 21.75 -20.10
C THR A 418 -28.54 21.95 -19.35
N GLN A 419 -28.27 23.09 -18.72
CA GLN A 419 -27.01 23.32 -18.01
C GLN A 419 -26.94 22.65 -16.62
N SER A 420 -28.06 22.56 -15.88
CA SER A 420 -28.10 21.85 -14.58
C SER A 420 -27.64 20.40 -14.73
N LEU A 421 -28.21 19.67 -15.70
CA LEU A 421 -27.82 18.30 -16.06
C LEU A 421 -26.32 18.15 -16.38
N LYS A 422 -25.66 19.18 -16.94
CA LYS A 422 -24.21 19.15 -17.20
C LYS A 422 -23.37 19.44 -15.95
N ALA A 423 -23.87 20.25 -15.01
CA ALA A 423 -23.21 20.48 -13.73
C ALA A 423 -23.38 19.29 -12.76
N ASP A 424 -24.58 18.70 -12.70
CA ASP A 424 -24.81 17.44 -12.00
C ASP A 424 -23.97 16.31 -12.60
N GLN A 425 -23.82 16.25 -13.93
CA GLN A 425 -22.91 15.32 -14.59
C GLN A 425 -21.43 15.59 -14.27
N SER A 426 -20.95 16.84 -14.23
CA SER A 426 -19.55 17.12 -13.91
C SER A 426 -19.23 16.84 -12.43
N MET A 427 -20.13 17.17 -11.51
CA MET A 427 -20.05 16.75 -10.10
C MET A 427 -20.10 15.22 -9.97
N CYS A 428 -21.02 14.54 -10.66
CA CYS A 428 -21.06 13.08 -10.69
C CYS A 428 -19.79 12.47 -11.29
N VAL A 429 -19.18 13.08 -12.31
CA VAL A 429 -17.93 12.61 -12.91
C VAL A 429 -16.74 12.83 -11.96
N TRP A 430 -16.70 13.91 -11.19
CA TRP A 430 -15.66 14.10 -10.17
C TRP A 430 -15.83 13.09 -9.01
N ALA A 431 -17.05 12.92 -8.50
CA ALA A 431 -17.35 11.93 -7.46
C ALA A 431 -17.11 10.48 -7.94
N LYS A 432 -17.46 10.15 -9.19
CA LYS A 432 -17.21 8.82 -9.80
C LYS A 432 -15.74 8.59 -10.15
N SER A 433 -15.00 9.60 -10.62
CA SER A 433 -13.56 9.45 -10.88
C SER A 433 -12.72 9.34 -9.60
N GLY A 434 -13.27 9.77 -8.44
CA GLY A 434 -12.76 9.42 -7.12
C GLY A 434 -13.10 8.00 -6.62
N THR A 435 -14.04 7.27 -7.25
CA THR A 435 -14.59 6.00 -6.71
C THR A 435 -14.68 4.83 -7.70
N ALA A 436 -14.29 5.01 -8.96
CA ALA A 436 -14.48 4.03 -10.02
C ALA A 436 -13.64 2.74 -9.83
N SER A 437 -14.30 1.65 -9.45
CA SER A 437 -13.82 0.27 -9.66
C SER A 437 -14.63 -0.37 -10.80
N PRO A 438 -14.01 -1.02 -11.80
CA PRO A 438 -14.71 -1.46 -13.00
C PRO A 438 -15.44 -2.80 -12.79
N ALA A 439 -16.74 -2.84 -13.10
CA ALA A 439 -17.52 -4.07 -13.22
C ALA A 439 -18.65 -3.91 -14.27
N ALA A 440 -18.88 -4.97 -15.05
CA ALA A 440 -20.00 -5.17 -15.98
C ALA A 440 -20.34 -4.04 -16.98
N SER A 441 -19.91 -4.21 -18.24
CA SER A 441 -20.54 -3.53 -19.37
C SER A 441 -21.83 -4.26 -19.77
N CYS A 442 -22.86 -3.52 -20.14
CA CYS A 442 -24.02 -4.04 -20.87
C CYS A 442 -24.46 -3.02 -21.92
N CYS A 443 -24.72 -3.46 -23.15
CA CYS A 443 -24.92 -2.57 -24.28
C CYS A 443 -26.36 -2.04 -24.36
N HIS A 444 -26.52 -0.76 -24.74
CA HIS A 444 -27.67 -0.32 -25.55
C HIS A 444 -27.25 0.81 -26.51
N THR A 445 -27.62 0.64 -27.78
CA THR A 445 -27.33 1.55 -28.90
C THR A 445 -28.53 2.44 -29.24
N THR A 446 -28.34 3.75 -29.35
CA THR A 446 -29.20 4.66 -30.13
C THR A 446 -28.51 6.00 -30.41
N GLY A 447 -28.82 6.61 -31.56
CA GLY A 447 -28.90 8.08 -31.66
C GLY A 447 -27.66 8.83 -32.18
N SER A 448 -27.39 8.75 -33.49
CA SER A 448 -26.50 9.70 -34.18
C SER A 448 -27.11 11.10 -34.22
N CYS A 449 -26.29 12.14 -34.08
CA CYS A 449 -26.63 13.47 -34.60
C CYS A 449 -25.36 14.28 -34.89
N ILE A 450 -25.23 14.80 -36.11
CA ILE A 450 -24.07 15.55 -36.60
C ILE A 450 -24.36 17.05 -36.53
N SER A 451 -23.40 17.86 -36.08
CA SER A 451 -23.42 19.32 -36.26
C SER A 451 -21.99 19.85 -36.43
N SER A 452 -21.84 20.96 -37.14
CA SER A 452 -20.58 21.34 -37.79
C SER A 452 -20.23 22.82 -37.67
N SER A 453 -19.01 23.12 -37.24
CA SER A 453 -18.28 24.38 -37.43
C SER A 453 -16.78 24.04 -37.47
N GLN A 454 -16.05 24.32 -38.56
CA GLN A 454 -15.49 25.63 -38.92
C GLN A 454 -14.75 26.27 -37.72
N SER A 455 -13.43 26.11 -37.59
CA SER A 455 -12.36 26.70 -38.42
C SER A 455 -11.97 28.11 -37.97
N LEU A 456 -10.77 28.24 -37.40
CA LEU A 456 -9.92 29.43 -37.51
C LEU A 456 -8.45 29.04 -37.34
N ARG A 457 -7.58 29.56 -38.22
CA ARG A 457 -6.11 29.40 -38.13
C ARG A 457 -5.53 30.55 -37.31
N GLY A 458 -4.51 30.28 -36.50
CA GLY A 458 -3.77 31.28 -35.72
C GLY A 458 -2.31 30.88 -35.55
N SER A 459 -1.48 31.15 -36.56
CA SER A 459 -0.05 30.81 -36.57
C SER A 459 0.81 32.00 -36.15
N PHE A 460 1.76 31.81 -35.23
CA PHE A 460 2.94 32.68 -35.11
C PHE A 460 4.20 31.90 -34.71
N LEU A 461 5.36 32.48 -35.00
CA LEU A 461 6.65 31.79 -35.08
C LEU A 461 7.61 32.11 -33.93
N SER A 462 8.30 31.06 -33.48
CA SER A 462 9.75 31.01 -33.14
C SER A 462 10.46 32.29 -32.66
N ARG A 463 11.07 32.19 -31.46
CA ARG A 463 12.52 32.43 -31.28
C ARG A 463 13.07 31.71 -30.04
N THR A 464 14.36 31.39 -30.07
CA THR A 464 15.10 30.61 -29.06
C THR A 464 16.13 31.51 -28.33
N PRO A 465 17.22 31.01 -27.70
CA PRO A 465 17.33 30.92 -26.24
C PRO A 465 18.42 31.84 -25.64
N LEU A 466 18.53 31.89 -24.30
CA LEU A 466 19.57 32.66 -23.61
C LEU A 466 20.20 31.93 -22.40
N LEU A 467 21.41 31.43 -22.65
CA LEU A 467 22.60 31.33 -21.77
C LEU A 467 22.50 30.83 -20.31
N LEU A 468 23.33 29.82 -20.01
CA LEU A 468 23.88 29.55 -18.67
C LEU A 468 25.08 30.46 -18.38
N CYS A 469 25.34 30.73 -17.10
CA CYS A 469 26.69 30.64 -16.52
C CYS A 469 26.63 30.50 -14.97
N PRO A 470 27.65 29.93 -14.31
CA PRO A 470 27.57 29.48 -12.91
C PRO A 470 28.06 30.51 -11.88
N HIS A 471 27.73 30.30 -10.62
CA HIS A 471 28.34 31.02 -9.49
C HIS A 471 29.32 30.13 -8.70
N ARG A 472 30.43 30.73 -8.24
CA ARG A 472 31.51 30.03 -7.51
C ARG A 472 31.20 29.82 -6.03
N SER A 473 31.80 28.76 -5.50
CA SER A 473 32.06 28.50 -4.08
C SER A 473 33.11 29.44 -3.46
N SER A 474 32.94 29.79 -2.19
CA SER A 474 34.01 30.08 -1.20
C SER A 474 33.47 29.87 0.24
N PRO A 475 34.32 29.51 1.23
CA PRO A 475 33.94 29.25 2.63
C PRO A 475 34.17 30.49 3.53
N ILE A 476 34.44 30.28 4.85
CA ILE A 476 34.64 31.25 5.97
C ILE A 476 33.31 31.56 6.67
N ILE A 477 33.10 31.32 7.98
CA ILE A 477 33.95 30.72 9.05
C ILE A 477 33.17 29.60 9.75
#